data_AF-A0A847WMI0-F1
#
_entry.id   AF-A0A847WMI0-F1
#
_cell.length_a   1.000
_cell.length_b   1.000
_cell.length_c   1.000
_cell.angle_alpha   90.00
_cell.angle_beta   90.00
_cell.angle_gamma   90.00
#
_symmetry.space_group_name_H-M   'P 1'
#
loop_
_entity.id
_entity.type
_entity.pdbx_description
1 polymer ?
#
loop_
_entity_poly.entity_id
_entity_poly.type
_entity_poly.pdbx_seq_one_letter_code
_entity_poly.pdbx_strand_id
1 'polypeptide(L)'
;MDIIKISDAEYEIMEIIWNEGGEVTTADIIEKLGEDNFWKHTTILTLAKRLVDKNVLKVRKEKRVNYYSPKISKDEYKSYQANGFIEDMYDGSIKSLVASLYNNKRIDEKDLTELKDWIRRL
;
A
#
# COMPACT_ATOMS: atom_id res chain seq x y z
N MET A 1 7.33 -14.86 3.90
CA MET A 1 6.32 -13.91 4.43
C MET A 1 5.42 -13.59 3.25
N ASP A 2 4.12 -13.86 3.33
CA ASP A 2 3.26 -13.75 2.15
C ASP A 2 3.16 -12.29 1.68
N ILE A 3 3.45 -12.06 0.40
CA ILE A 3 3.40 -10.72 -0.20
C ILE A 3 1.94 -10.28 -0.25
N ILE A 4 1.63 -9.23 0.52
CA ILE A 4 0.33 -8.61 0.51
C ILE A 4 0.22 -7.76 -0.77
N LYS A 5 -0.41 -8.33 -1.81
CA LYS A 5 -0.67 -7.60 -3.07
C LYS A 5 -2.01 -6.88 -2.99
N ILE A 6 -2.01 -5.55 -2.88
CA ILE A 6 -3.19 -4.71 -3.03
C ILE A 6 -3.23 -4.19 -4.47
N SER A 7 -4.35 -4.38 -5.17
CA SER A 7 -4.53 -3.82 -6.54
C SER A 7 -4.76 -2.31 -6.48
N ASP A 8 -4.55 -1.59 -7.58
CA ASP A 8 -4.75 -0.13 -7.64
C ASP A 8 -6.12 0.32 -7.08
N ALA A 9 -7.20 -0.34 -7.50
CA ALA A 9 -8.55 -0.03 -7.00
C ALA A 9 -8.73 -0.29 -5.49
N GLU A 10 -8.04 -1.30 -4.95
CA GLU A 10 -8.05 -1.56 -3.50
C GLU A 10 -7.15 -0.56 -2.75
N TYR A 11 -6.07 -0.12 -3.39
CA TYR A 11 -5.14 0.86 -2.83
C TYR A 11 -5.84 2.23 -2.69
N GLU A 12 -6.65 2.65 -3.65
CA GLU A 12 -7.49 3.86 -3.54
C GLU A 12 -8.41 3.83 -2.31
N ILE A 13 -9.04 2.68 -2.02
CA ILE A 13 -9.83 2.52 -0.79
C ILE A 13 -8.95 2.63 0.45
N MET A 14 -7.77 2.01 0.44
CA MET A 14 -6.86 2.07 1.57
C MET A 14 -6.30 3.47 1.80
N GLU A 15 -6.06 4.27 0.74
CA GLU A 15 -5.64 5.66 0.89
C GLU A 15 -6.68 6.48 1.63
N ILE A 16 -7.96 6.33 1.28
CA ILE A 16 -9.07 6.97 1.99
C ILE A 16 -9.08 6.56 3.47
N ILE A 17 -8.92 5.27 3.75
CA ILE A 17 -8.98 4.72 5.11
C ILE A 17 -7.76 5.16 5.94
N TRP A 18 -6.56 5.17 5.37
CA TRP A 18 -5.35 5.62 6.06
C TRP A 18 -5.39 7.12 6.36
N ASN A 19 -5.95 7.93 5.47
CA ASN A 19 -6.00 9.38 5.65
C ASN A 19 -7.02 9.81 6.73
N GLU A 20 -8.02 8.99 7.04
CA GLU A 20 -9.04 9.37 8.02
C GLU A 20 -8.56 9.30 9.48
N GLY A 21 -7.66 8.36 9.79
CA GLY A 21 -7.19 8.15 11.16
C GLY A 21 -8.24 7.56 12.12
N GLY A 22 -9.39 7.09 11.61
CA GLY A 22 -10.50 6.50 12.38
C GLY A 22 -11.24 5.40 11.62
N GLU A 23 -12.37 4.93 12.16
CA GLU A 23 -13.25 4.00 11.44
C GLU A 23 -13.95 4.73 10.28
N VAL A 24 -13.95 4.13 9.09
CA VAL A 24 -14.55 4.68 7.87
C VAL A 24 -15.71 3.79 7.41
N THR A 25 -16.86 4.36 7.11
CA THR A 25 -18.00 3.60 6.60
C THR A 25 -17.95 3.41 5.09
N THR A 26 -18.81 2.54 4.55
CA THR A 26 -18.97 2.42 3.09
C THR A 26 -19.48 3.72 2.46
N ALA A 27 -20.30 4.50 3.18
CA ALA A 27 -20.81 5.78 2.70
C ALA A 27 -19.68 6.82 2.64
N ASP A 28 -18.84 6.89 3.67
CA ASP A 28 -17.70 7.83 3.70
C ASP A 28 -16.69 7.53 2.58
N ILE A 29 -16.48 6.25 2.26
CA ILE A 29 -15.64 5.85 1.12
C ILE A 29 -16.24 6.36 -0.20
N ILE A 30 -17.55 6.22 -0.39
CA ILE A 30 -18.24 6.72 -1.60
C ILE A 30 -18.10 8.23 -1.71
N GLU A 31 -18.34 8.95 -0.61
CA GLU A 31 -18.24 10.41 -0.58
C GLU A 31 -16.83 10.89 -0.93
N LYS A 32 -15.80 10.26 -0.38
CA LYS A 32 -14.39 10.64 -0.60
C LYS A 32 -13.84 10.26 -1.96
N LEU A 33 -14.38 9.22 -2.58
CA LEU A 33 -14.05 8.90 -3.97
C LEU A 33 -14.56 9.98 -4.94
N GLY A 34 -15.53 10.79 -4.50
CA GLY A 34 -16.04 11.94 -5.26
C GLY A 34 -16.94 11.54 -6.43
N GLU A 35 -17.47 12.56 -7.10
CA GLU A 35 -18.44 12.41 -8.20
C GLU A 35 -17.82 11.83 -9.48
N ASP A 36 -16.50 11.93 -9.65
CA ASP A 36 -15.78 11.38 -10.79
C ASP A 36 -15.59 9.85 -10.69
N ASN A 37 -15.94 9.24 -9.55
CA ASN A 37 -15.86 7.79 -9.41
C ASN A 37 -17.10 7.07 -9.96
N PHE A 38 -16.87 6.15 -10.89
CA PHE A 38 -17.90 5.32 -11.51
C PHE A 38 -18.20 4.01 -10.77
N TRP A 39 -17.57 3.75 -9.62
CA TRP A 39 -17.77 2.51 -8.90
C TRP A 39 -19.14 2.44 -8.23
N LYS A 40 -19.86 1.38 -8.54
CA LYS A 40 -21.09 1.03 -7.83
C LYS A 40 -20.78 0.67 -6.38
N HIS A 41 -21.74 0.88 -5.48
CA HIS A 41 -21.64 0.47 -4.07
C HIS A 41 -21.21 -1.00 -3.90
N THR A 42 -21.69 -1.90 -4.76
CA THR A 42 -21.30 -3.33 -4.74
C THR A 42 -19.82 -3.56 -5.06
N THR A 43 -19.22 -2.72 -5.91
CA THR A 43 -17.78 -2.76 -6.20
C THR A 43 -16.98 -2.43 -4.95
N ILE A 44 -17.33 -1.36 -4.24
CA ILE A 44 -16.65 -0.95 -3.01
C ILE A 44 -16.75 -2.04 -1.94
N LEU A 45 -17.93 -2.63 -1.75
CA LEU A 45 -18.10 -3.77 -0.83
C LEU A 45 -17.23 -4.96 -1.22
N THR A 46 -17.08 -5.23 -2.52
CA THR A 46 -16.25 -6.34 -3.02
C THR A 46 -14.77 -6.09 -2.79
N LEU A 47 -14.30 -4.87 -3.10
CA LEU A 47 -12.91 -4.46 -2.87
C LEU A 47 -12.57 -4.45 -1.37
N ALA A 48 -13.44 -3.88 -0.53
CA ALA A 48 -13.28 -3.90 0.92
C ALA A 48 -13.26 -5.32 1.49
N LYS A 49 -14.11 -6.22 0.96
CA LYS A 49 -14.08 -7.65 1.34
C LYS A 49 -12.74 -8.29 0.99
N ARG A 50 -12.20 -8.05 -0.21
CA ARG A 50 -10.88 -8.57 -0.61
C ARG A 50 -9.76 -8.07 0.30
N LEU A 51 -9.80 -6.79 0.69
CA LEU A 51 -8.86 -6.21 1.65
C LEU A 51 -8.97 -6.86 3.04
N VAL A 52 -10.18 -7.21 3.48
CA VAL A 52 -10.41 -7.97 4.72
C VAL A 52 -9.86 -9.40 4.59
N ASP A 53 -10.12 -10.07 3.47
CA ASP A 53 -9.64 -11.43 3.19
C ASP A 53 -8.10 -11.46 3.12
N LYS A 54 -7.46 -10.37 2.64
CA LYS A 54 -6.00 -10.15 2.66
C LYS A 54 -5.44 -9.75 4.02
N ASN A 55 -6.29 -9.67 5.05
CA ASN A 55 -5.91 -9.33 6.41
C ASN A 55 -5.26 -7.94 6.60
N VAL A 56 -5.47 -7.01 5.66
CA VAL A 56 -4.99 -5.61 5.76
C VAL A 56 -6.06 -4.65 6.27
N LEU A 57 -7.32 -5.08 6.23
CA LEU A 57 -8.46 -4.30 6.65
C LEU A 57 -9.30 -5.08 7.65
N LYS A 58 -9.83 -4.39 8.65
CA LYS A 58 -10.78 -4.91 9.62
C LYS A 58 -12.15 -4.34 9.28
N VAL A 59 -13.18 -5.17 9.39
CA VAL A 59 -14.58 -4.74 9.27
C VAL A 59 -15.33 -5.02 10.56
N ARG A 60 -16.09 -4.04 11.03
CA ARG A 60 -17.09 -4.15 12.10
C ARG A 60 -18.45 -3.84 11.51
N LYS A 61 -19.44 -4.69 11.79
CA LYS A 61 -20.81 -4.46 11.35
C LYS A 61 -21.65 -3.93 12.50
N GLU A 62 -22.35 -2.84 12.26
CA GLU A 62 -23.33 -2.31 13.19
C GLU A 62 -24.63 -2.00 12.44
N LYS A 63 -25.70 -2.70 12.81
CA LYS A 63 -26.98 -2.70 12.09
C LYS A 63 -26.78 -3.04 10.59
N ARG A 64 -26.95 -2.05 9.71
CA ARG A 64 -26.80 -2.18 8.24
C ARG A 64 -25.57 -1.45 7.71
N VAL A 65 -24.69 -0.97 8.59
CA VAL A 65 -23.50 -0.19 8.23
C VAL A 65 -22.24 -1.03 8.50
N ASN A 66 -21.33 -1.03 7.53
CA ASN A 66 -19.99 -1.59 7.69
C ASN A 66 -19.02 -0.45 8.01
N TYR A 67 -18.26 -0.62 9.10
CA TYR A 67 -17.18 0.24 9.54
C TYR A 67 -15.86 -0.46 9.27
N TYR A 68 -14.93 0.23 8.62
CA TYR A 68 -13.64 -0.28 8.23
C TYR A 68 -12.53 0.43 8.99
N SER A 69 -11.53 -0.31 9.44
CA SER A 69 -10.32 0.24 10.05
C SER A 69 -9.08 -0.48 9.49
N PRO A 70 -7.97 0.24 9.30
CA PRO A 70 -6.74 -0.36 8.78
C PRO A 70 -6.16 -1.31 9.83
N LYS A 71 -5.65 -2.47 9.39
CA LYS A 71 -4.87 -3.40 10.25
C LYS A 71 -3.36 -3.17 10.15
N ILE A 72 -2.94 -2.51 9.07
CA ILE A 72 -1.57 -2.08 8.83
C ILE A 72 -1.58 -0.60 8.44
N SER A 73 -0.54 0.12 8.82
CA SER A 73 -0.28 1.49 8.37
C SER A 73 0.17 1.53 6.91
N LYS A 74 0.11 2.71 6.31
CA LYS A 74 0.60 2.95 4.94
C LYS A 74 2.09 2.64 4.81
N ASP A 75 2.88 2.97 5.84
CA ASP A 75 4.33 2.75 5.81
C ASP A 75 4.71 1.28 6.02
N GLU A 76 3.95 0.53 6.84
CA GLU A 76 4.08 -0.92 6.90
C GLU A 76 3.76 -1.56 5.55
N TYR A 77 2.68 -1.13 4.89
CA TYR A 77 2.32 -1.62 3.55
C TYR A 77 3.43 -1.36 2.52
N LYS A 78 3.96 -0.12 2.47
CA LYS A 78 5.09 0.23 1.60
C LYS A 78 6.32 -0.63 1.88
N SER A 79 6.62 -0.88 3.15
CA SER A 79 7.75 -1.72 3.56
C SER A 79 7.56 -3.17 3.11
N TYR A 80 6.35 -3.73 3.26
CA TYR A 80 6.02 -5.07 2.76
C TYR A 80 6.14 -5.16 1.24
N GLN A 81 5.64 -4.15 0.51
CA GLN A 81 5.70 -4.12 -0.94
C GLN A 81 7.16 -4.02 -1.43
N ALA A 82 7.97 -3.17 -0.81
CA ALA A 82 9.39 -3.01 -1.16
C ALA A 82 10.16 -4.32 -0.93
N ASN A 83 9.98 -4.95 0.24
CA ASN A 83 10.63 -6.22 0.55
C ASN A 83 10.19 -7.33 -0.41
N GLY A 84 8.89 -7.45 -0.68
CA GLY A 84 8.37 -8.42 -1.64
C GLY A 84 8.88 -8.19 -3.06
N PHE A 85 9.01 -6.94 -3.49
CA PHE A 85 9.59 -6.58 -4.78
C PHE A 85 11.07 -6.96 -4.88
N ILE A 86 11.87 -6.69 -3.83
CA ILE A 86 13.28 -7.07 -3.78
C ILE A 86 13.44 -8.59 -3.81
N GLU A 87 12.59 -9.31 -3.08
CA GLU A 87 12.59 -10.78 -3.06
C GLU A 87 12.22 -11.36 -4.43
N ASP A 88 11.08 -10.94 -5.00
CA ASP A 88 10.54 -11.51 -6.25
C ASP A 88 11.36 -11.16 -7.50
N MET A 89 11.93 -9.94 -7.56
CA MET A 89 12.56 -9.42 -8.79
C MET A 89 14.09 -9.41 -8.76
N TYR A 90 14.69 -9.47 -7.57
CA TYR A 90 16.13 -9.35 -7.38
C TYR A 90 16.69 -10.44 -6.46
N ASP A 91 15.93 -11.52 -6.21
CA ASP A 91 16.32 -12.65 -5.35
C ASP A 91 16.83 -12.19 -3.97
N GLY A 92 16.20 -11.16 -3.40
CA GLY A 92 16.58 -10.61 -2.09
C GLY A 92 17.80 -9.68 -2.12
N SER A 93 18.43 -9.45 -3.28
CA SER A 93 19.69 -8.71 -3.39
C SER A 93 19.50 -7.22 -3.62
N ILE A 94 19.65 -6.43 -2.54
CA ILE A 94 19.74 -4.96 -2.60
C ILE A 94 20.86 -4.51 -3.54
N LYS A 95 22.00 -5.21 -3.54
CA LYS A 95 23.12 -4.90 -4.43
C LYS A 95 22.71 -5.02 -5.91
N SER A 96 21.92 -6.04 -6.26
CA SER A 96 21.44 -6.25 -7.62
C SER A 96 20.47 -5.14 -8.06
N LEU A 97 19.60 -4.69 -7.14
CA LEU A 97 18.74 -3.53 -7.37
C LEU A 97 19.57 -2.27 -7.63
N VAL A 98 20.51 -1.93 -6.74
CA VAL A 98 21.36 -0.74 -6.88
C VAL A 98 22.20 -0.78 -8.16
N ALA A 99 22.79 -1.94 -8.49
CA ALA A 99 23.54 -2.11 -9.73
C ALA A 99 22.65 -1.90 -10.96
N SER A 100 21.41 -2.39 -10.93
CA SER A 100 20.44 -2.19 -12.02
C SER A 100 20.05 -0.71 -12.18
N LEU A 101 19.86 0.02 -11.08
CA LEU A 101 19.55 1.46 -11.12
C LEU A 101 20.73 2.27 -11.68
N TYR A 102 21.95 1.96 -11.26
CA TYR A 102 23.16 2.60 -11.75
C TYR A 102 23.37 2.33 -13.25
N ASN A 103 23.27 1.07 -13.68
CA ASN A 103 23.43 0.68 -15.08
C ASN A 103 22.38 1.33 -15.99
N ASN A 104 21.16 1.54 -15.48
CA ASN A 104 20.08 2.24 -16.19
C ASN A 104 20.13 3.76 -16.04
N LYS A 105 21.21 4.33 -15.46
CA LYS A 105 21.41 5.77 -15.25
C LYS A 105 20.27 6.44 -14.48
N ARG A 106 19.61 5.68 -13.59
CA ARG A 106 18.58 6.20 -12.67
C ARG A 106 19.21 6.82 -11.43
N ILE A 107 20.43 6.39 -11.10
CA ILE A 107 21.27 6.95 -10.04
C ILE A 107 22.70 7.11 -10.58
N ASP A 108 23.47 8.01 -9.99
CA ASP A 108 24.87 8.28 -10.34
C ASP A 108 25.84 8.13 -9.14
N GLU A 109 27.12 8.45 -9.36
CA GLU A 109 28.15 8.39 -8.31
C GLU A 109 27.86 9.29 -7.10
N LYS A 110 27.18 10.42 -7.33
CA LYS A 110 26.80 11.35 -6.27
C LYS A 110 25.71 10.70 -5.41
N ASP A 111 24.68 10.12 -6.03
CA ASP A 111 23.61 9.41 -5.33
C ASP A 111 24.18 8.23 -4.51
N LEU A 112 25.13 7.47 -5.08
CA LEU A 112 25.81 6.37 -4.39
C LEU A 112 26.61 6.86 -3.17
N THR A 113 27.27 8.02 -3.30
CA THR A 113 28.03 8.63 -2.21
C THR A 113 27.10 9.11 -1.10
N GLU A 114 26.00 9.79 -1.45
CA GLU A 114 24.99 10.24 -0.49
C GLU A 114 24.36 9.06 0.26
N LEU A 115 24.00 7.98 -0.45
CA LEU A 115 23.48 6.75 0.16
C LEU A 115 24.50 6.12 1.13
N LYS A 116 25.77 6.04 0.74
CA LYS A 116 26.85 5.49 1.57
C LYS A 116 27.07 6.30 2.84
N ASP A 117 27.05 7.62 2.73
CA ASP A 117 27.22 8.51 3.88
C ASP A 117 26.01 8.50 4.80
N TRP A 118 24.80 8.38 4.26
CA TRP A 118 23.59 8.19 5.06
C TRP A 118 23.63 6.89 5.86
N ILE A 119 23.99 5.75 5.24
CA ILE A 119 24.09 4.44 5.93
C ILE A 119 25.11 4.48 7.07
N ARG A 120 26.23 5.18 6.90
CA ARG A 120 27.27 5.31 7.95
C ARG A 120 26.83 6.12 9.17
N ARG A 121 25.74 6.88 9.05
CA ARG A 121 25.18 7.72 10.12
C ARG A 121 23.97 7.09 10.80
N LEU A 122 23.46 5.97 10.28
CA LEU A 122 22.48 5.12 10.96
C LEU A 122 23.11 4.41 12.15
#